data_AF-A0A164YWY1-F1
#
_entry.id   AF-A0A164YWY1-F1
#
_cell.length_a   1.000
_cell.length_b   1.000
_cell.length_c   1.000
_cell.angle_alpha   90.00
_cell.angle_beta   90.00
_cell.angle_gamma   90.00
#
_symmetry.space_group_name_H-M   'P 1'
#
loop_
_entity.id
_entity.type
_entity.pdbx_description
1 polymer ?
#
loop_
_entity_poly.entity_id
_entity_poly.type
_entity_poly.pdbx_seq_one_letter_code
_entity_poly.pdbx_strand_id
1 'polypeptide(L)'
;MADLRRMMAAAASLSRCLLENSISHGFYGSVMTSLMGSGFNTEDVSCIVERGPTGMHPFRRVREALEGNDQLAVTNSPWTNRLFITYTQVIPPITIEILPAGEEGPRRLDSNTVTPIRGVPFLNITEFIRAKLRAWTTRGLEQDAHDLLFMLTRYWTQVDINRIPDADMERFVSQHEEATTAWDAIKAQYENDSP
;
A
#
# COMPACT_ATOMS: atom_id res chain seq x y z
N MET A 1 4.05 8.21 -17.34
CA MET A 1 2.90 9.09 -17.02
C MET A 1 1.54 8.52 -17.46
N ALA A 2 1.38 8.00 -18.67
CA ALA A 2 0.12 7.41 -19.13
C ALA A 2 -0.32 6.20 -18.28
N ASP A 3 0.63 5.36 -17.87
CA ASP A 3 0.34 4.17 -17.05
C ASP A 3 -0.11 4.53 -15.63
N LEU A 4 0.47 5.58 -15.04
CA LEU A 4 0.05 6.09 -13.73
C LEU A 4 -1.39 6.61 -13.74
N ARG A 5 -1.80 7.29 -14.81
CA ARG A 5 -3.19 7.74 -14.98
C ARG A 5 -4.14 6.55 -15.10
N ARG A 6 -3.75 5.49 -15.81
CA ARG A 6 -4.53 4.25 -15.97
C ARG A 6 -4.67 3.49 -14.65
N MET A 7 -3.58 3.35 -13.88
CA MET A 7 -3.61 2.75 -12.55
C MET A 7 -4.50 3.53 -11.58
N MET A 8 -4.42 4.87 -11.61
CA MET A 8 -5.30 5.70 -10.78
C MET A 8 -6.78 5.60 -11.18
N ALA A 9 -7.08 5.43 -12.47
CA ALA A 9 -8.45 5.18 -12.92
C ALA A 9 -8.97 3.83 -12.39
N ALA A 10 -8.14 2.79 -12.45
CA ALA A 10 -8.47 1.47 -11.90
C ALA A 10 -8.70 1.52 -10.38
N ALA A 11 -7.77 2.15 -9.64
CA ALA A 11 -7.86 2.32 -8.19
C ALA A 11 -9.09 3.15 -7.78
N ALA A 12 -9.38 4.24 -8.48
CA ALA A 12 -10.57 5.05 -8.24
C ALA A 12 -11.87 4.29 -8.55
N SER A 13 -11.89 3.46 -9.59
CA SER A 13 -13.07 2.63 -9.91
C SER A 13 -13.33 1.60 -8.81
N LEU A 14 -12.30 0.85 -8.41
CA LEU A 14 -12.41 -0.11 -7.31
C LEU A 14 -12.80 0.58 -6.00
N SER A 15 -12.13 1.70 -5.67
CA SER A 15 -12.40 2.45 -4.44
C SER A 15 -13.87 2.86 -4.33
N ARG A 16 -14.47 3.35 -5.43
CA ARG A 16 -15.88 3.72 -5.46
C ARG A 16 -16.80 2.56 -5.11
N CYS A 17 -16.61 1.41 -5.77
CA CYS A 17 -17.44 0.22 -5.49
C CYS A 17 -17.29 -0.26 -4.03
N LEU A 18 -16.09 -0.17 -3.47
CA LEU A 18 -15.85 -0.52 -2.07
C LEU A 18 -16.51 0.48 -1.10
N LEU A 19 -16.45 1.79 -1.38
CA LEU A 19 -17.12 2.82 -0.57
C LEU A 19 -18.64 2.68 -0.60
N GLU A 20 -19.22 2.44 -1.77
CA GLU A 20 -20.67 2.23 -1.94
C GLU A 20 -21.18 1.03 -1.09
N ASN A 21 -20.30 0.06 -0.83
CA ASN A 21 -20.58 -1.10 0.01
C ASN A 21 -20.03 -0.98 1.45
N SER A 22 -19.62 0.22 1.88
CA SER A 22 -19.06 0.48 3.22
C SER A 22 -17.88 -0.43 3.58
N ILE A 23 -16.98 -0.67 2.63
CA ILE A 23 -15.77 -1.47 2.79
C ILE A 23 -14.57 -0.54 2.98
N SER A 24 -14.04 -0.46 4.21
CA SER A 24 -12.77 0.21 4.50
C SER A 24 -11.63 -0.46 3.76
N HIS A 25 -10.83 0.35 3.06
CA HIS A 25 -9.74 -0.11 2.23
C HIS A 25 -8.65 0.98 2.12
N GLY A 26 -7.45 0.57 1.71
CA GLY A 26 -6.31 1.44 1.48
C GLY A 26 -5.41 0.87 0.39
N PHE A 27 -5.02 1.70 -0.56
CA PHE A 27 -4.12 1.33 -1.66
C PHE A 27 -2.65 1.44 -1.24
N TYR A 28 -1.82 0.54 -1.75
CA TYR A 28 -0.36 0.58 -1.59
C TYR A 28 0.32 -0.13 -2.78
N GLY A 29 1.65 -0.24 -2.74
CA GLY A 29 2.48 -0.71 -3.85
C GLY A 29 3.30 0.43 -4.44
N SER A 30 4.22 0.13 -5.37
CA SER A 30 5.11 1.17 -5.92
C SER A 30 4.36 2.25 -6.72
N VAL A 31 3.08 2.03 -7.05
CA VAL A 31 2.23 3.11 -7.61
C VAL A 31 2.20 4.34 -6.70
N MET A 32 2.29 4.16 -5.38
CA MET A 32 2.30 5.27 -4.43
C MET A 32 3.57 6.12 -4.55
N THR A 33 4.76 5.51 -4.59
CA THR A 33 6.03 6.23 -4.77
C THR A 33 6.06 6.94 -6.13
N SER A 34 5.50 6.30 -7.16
CA SER A 34 5.35 6.88 -8.49
C SER A 34 4.46 8.12 -8.50
N LEU A 35 3.33 8.11 -7.76
CA LEU A 35 2.45 9.28 -7.57
C LEU A 35 3.15 10.43 -6.84
N MET A 36 4.06 10.09 -5.94
CA MET A 36 4.83 11.03 -5.13
C MET A 36 6.09 11.54 -5.81
N GLY A 37 6.35 11.11 -7.05
CA GLY A 37 7.39 11.66 -7.91
C GLY A 37 8.72 10.90 -7.88
N SER A 38 8.74 9.61 -7.53
CA SER A 38 9.97 8.79 -7.58
C SER A 38 10.53 8.65 -9.00
N GLY A 39 9.72 8.85 -10.04
CA GLY A 39 10.12 8.79 -11.44
C GLY A 39 10.22 7.36 -12.01
N PHE A 40 10.07 6.34 -11.16
CA PHE A 40 10.06 4.93 -11.60
C PHE A 40 8.71 4.56 -12.20
N ASN A 41 8.73 3.75 -13.26
CA ASN A 41 7.52 3.12 -13.79
C ASN A 41 7.21 1.86 -12.98
N THR A 42 5.93 1.59 -12.80
CA THR A 42 5.46 0.42 -12.06
C THR A 42 4.12 -0.05 -12.60
N GLU A 43 3.84 -1.33 -12.39
CA GLU A 43 2.54 -1.97 -12.55
C GLU A 43 2.03 -2.53 -11.20
N ASP A 44 2.79 -2.32 -10.12
CA ASP A 44 2.48 -2.77 -8.76
C ASP A 44 1.45 -1.83 -8.10
N VAL A 45 0.20 -2.29 -8.09
CA VAL A 45 -0.89 -1.70 -7.33
C VAL A 45 -1.62 -2.79 -6.55
N SER A 46 -1.74 -2.56 -5.25
CA SER A 46 -2.42 -3.45 -4.33
C SER A 46 -3.43 -2.67 -3.48
N CYS A 47 -4.49 -3.33 -3.05
CA CYS A 47 -5.54 -2.77 -2.22
C CYS A 47 -5.71 -3.63 -0.97
N ILE A 48 -5.39 -3.07 0.18
CA ILE A 48 -5.61 -3.70 1.47
C ILE A 48 -7.07 -3.46 1.87
N VAL A 49 -7.74 -4.51 2.34
CA VAL A 49 -9.17 -4.47 2.65
C VAL A 49 -9.43 -5.01 4.06
N GLU A 50 -10.17 -4.25 4.87
CA GLU A 50 -10.53 -4.63 6.22
C GLU A 50 -11.52 -5.81 6.29
N ARG A 51 -11.41 -6.58 7.37
CA ARG A 51 -12.41 -7.59 7.75
C ARG A 51 -13.75 -6.92 8.05
N GLY A 52 -14.85 -7.62 7.75
CA GLY A 52 -16.20 -7.10 7.96
C GLY A 52 -16.65 -7.10 9.42
N PRO A 53 -17.80 -6.46 9.73
CA PRO A 53 -18.36 -6.33 11.09
C PRO A 53 -18.63 -7.65 11.85
N THR A 54 -18.60 -8.80 11.17
CA THR A 54 -18.80 -10.15 11.73
C THR A 54 -17.60 -11.07 11.49
N GLY A 55 -16.42 -10.52 11.25
CA GLY A 55 -15.23 -11.29 10.88
C GLY A 55 -15.25 -11.79 9.44
N MET A 56 -16.21 -11.32 8.63
CA MET A 56 -16.32 -11.68 7.22
C MET A 56 -15.02 -11.42 6.47
N HIS A 57 -14.56 -12.43 5.73
CA HIS A 57 -13.27 -12.39 5.04
C HIS A 57 -13.24 -11.29 3.96
N PRO A 58 -12.15 -10.50 3.84
CA PRO A 58 -12.05 -9.40 2.87
C PRO A 58 -12.36 -9.82 1.44
N PHE A 59 -11.84 -10.97 0.97
CA PHE A 59 -12.11 -11.46 -0.39
C PHE A 59 -13.58 -11.78 -0.67
N ARG A 60 -14.34 -12.17 0.35
CA ARG A 60 -15.79 -12.38 0.18
C ARG A 60 -16.48 -11.03 -0.01
N ARG A 61 -16.15 -10.04 0.82
CA ARG A 61 -16.71 -8.68 0.74
C ARG A 61 -16.45 -8.04 -0.62
N VAL A 62 -15.21 -8.17 -1.13
CA VAL A 62 -14.84 -7.60 -2.43
C VAL A 62 -15.61 -8.28 -3.57
N ARG A 63 -15.80 -9.61 -3.52
CA ARG A 63 -16.61 -10.32 -4.52
C ARG A 63 -18.06 -9.87 -4.53
N GLU A 64 -18.68 -9.76 -3.35
CA GLU A 64 -20.06 -9.29 -3.20
C GLU A 64 -20.20 -7.84 -3.69
N ALA A 65 -19.25 -6.96 -3.37
CA ALA A 65 -19.26 -5.56 -3.80
C ALA A 65 -19.06 -5.35 -5.31
N LEU A 66 -18.50 -6.33 -6.01
CA LEU A 66 -18.23 -6.28 -7.44
C LEU A 66 -19.17 -7.19 -8.26
N GLU A 67 -20.17 -7.79 -7.62
CA GLU A 67 -21.16 -8.61 -8.31
C GLU A 67 -21.90 -7.78 -9.37
N GLY A 68 -21.90 -8.25 -10.62
CA GLY A 68 -22.53 -7.55 -11.75
C GLY A 68 -21.77 -6.32 -12.25
N ASN A 69 -20.52 -6.10 -11.85
CA ASN A 69 -19.73 -4.97 -12.34
C ASN A 69 -19.10 -5.27 -13.72
N ASP A 70 -19.41 -4.45 -14.73
CA ASP A 70 -18.91 -4.64 -16.10
C ASP A 70 -17.45 -4.16 -16.32
N GLN A 71 -16.91 -3.35 -15.40
CA GLN A 71 -15.60 -2.73 -15.53
C GLN A 71 -14.49 -3.44 -14.73
N LEU A 72 -14.89 -4.16 -13.69
CA LEU A 72 -13.99 -4.80 -12.71
C LEU A 72 -14.32 -6.29 -12.64
N ALA A 73 -13.42 -7.12 -13.16
CA ALA A 73 -13.54 -8.57 -13.12
C ALA A 73 -12.78 -9.13 -11.91
N VAL A 74 -13.40 -10.03 -11.16
CA VAL A 74 -12.76 -10.71 -10.02
C VAL A 74 -12.15 -12.03 -10.45
N THR A 75 -10.86 -12.21 -10.19
CA THR A 75 -10.13 -13.47 -10.41
C THR A 75 -9.60 -13.99 -9.07
N ASN A 76 -10.06 -15.17 -8.67
CA ASN A 76 -9.52 -15.86 -7.49
C ASN A 76 -8.43 -16.84 -7.94
N SER A 77 -7.28 -16.82 -7.28
CA SER A 77 -6.22 -17.81 -7.45
C SER A 77 -6.23 -18.76 -6.24
N PRO A 78 -6.86 -19.95 -6.35
CA PRO A 78 -7.02 -20.87 -5.22
C PRO A 78 -5.68 -21.37 -4.67
N TRP A 79 -4.67 -21.49 -5.53
CA TRP A 79 -3.35 -22.04 -5.20
C TRP A 79 -2.50 -21.09 -4.35
N THR A 80 -2.68 -19.79 -4.56
CA THR A 80 -1.89 -18.76 -3.86
C THR A 80 -2.68 -18.07 -2.76
N ASN A 81 -3.97 -18.43 -2.58
CA ASN A 81 -4.90 -17.74 -1.71
C ASN A 81 -4.88 -16.21 -1.91
N ARG A 82 -4.85 -15.80 -3.19
CA ARG A 82 -4.82 -14.39 -3.61
C ARG A 82 -6.05 -14.06 -4.44
N LEU A 83 -6.57 -12.87 -4.24
CA LEU A 83 -7.68 -12.32 -5.02
C LEU A 83 -7.16 -11.16 -5.86
N PHE A 84 -7.46 -11.18 -7.15
CA PHE A 84 -7.07 -10.14 -8.10
C PHE A 84 -8.31 -9.50 -8.71
N ILE A 85 -8.25 -8.19 -8.90
CA ILE A 85 -9.28 -7.40 -9.61
C ILE A 85 -8.67 -6.88 -10.90
N THR A 86 -9.30 -7.19 -12.03
CA THR A 86 -8.85 -6.73 -13.34
C THR A 86 -9.77 -5.62 -13.83
N TYR A 87 -9.21 -4.43 -14.04
CA TYR A 87 -9.88 -3.29 -14.65
C TYR A 87 -9.70 -3.31 -16.18
N THR A 88 -10.82 -3.44 -16.89
CA THR A 88 -10.84 -3.77 -18.33
C THR A 88 -11.07 -2.56 -19.25
N GLN A 89 -11.31 -1.37 -18.70
CA GLN A 89 -11.61 -0.16 -19.49
C GLN A 89 -10.36 0.47 -20.15
N VAL A 90 -9.19 -0.14 -20.01
CA VAL A 90 -7.92 0.32 -20.57
C VAL A 90 -7.14 -0.86 -21.16
N ILE A 91 -6.27 -0.58 -22.13
CA ILE A 91 -5.42 -1.59 -22.78
C ILE A 91 -3.95 -1.23 -22.54
N PRO A 92 -3.12 -2.16 -22.02
CA PRO A 92 -3.51 -3.44 -21.42
C PRO A 92 -4.42 -3.29 -20.18
N PRO A 93 -5.14 -4.34 -19.75
CA PRO A 93 -5.91 -4.29 -18.49
C PRO A 93 -4.98 -4.04 -17.29
N ILE A 94 -5.52 -3.41 -16.24
CA ILE A 94 -4.78 -3.20 -14.97
C ILE A 94 -5.25 -4.22 -13.96
N THR A 95 -4.32 -4.95 -13.34
CA THR A 95 -4.61 -5.90 -12.27
C THR A 95 -4.27 -5.26 -10.93
N ILE A 96 -5.20 -5.34 -9.98
CA ILE A 96 -5.02 -4.90 -8.59
C ILE A 96 -5.06 -6.14 -7.71
N GLU A 97 -4.02 -6.35 -6.92
CA GLU A 97 -4.04 -7.41 -5.90
C GLU A 97 -4.83 -6.96 -4.68
N ILE A 98 -5.71 -7.82 -4.16
CA ILE A 98 -6.43 -7.58 -2.91
C ILE A 98 -5.72 -8.31 -1.78
N LEU A 99 -5.43 -7.58 -0.70
CA LEU A 99 -4.76 -8.12 0.47
C LEU A 99 -5.60 -7.94 1.74
N PRO A 100 -5.65 -8.93 2.64
CA PRO A 100 -6.36 -8.79 3.90
C PRO A 100 -5.64 -7.85 4.88
N ALA A 101 -6.35 -6.87 5.42
CA ALA A 101 -5.82 -6.00 6.48
C ALA A 101 -5.35 -6.81 7.70
N GLY A 102 -4.19 -6.43 8.25
CA GLY A 102 -3.59 -7.09 9.42
C GLY A 102 -2.82 -8.37 9.11
N GLU A 103 -3.08 -9.00 7.97
CA GLU A 103 -2.14 -9.95 7.35
C GLU A 103 -1.13 -9.17 6.54
N GLU A 104 -1.59 -8.17 5.78
CA GLU A 104 -0.80 -7.17 5.09
C GLU A 104 -1.19 -5.77 5.59
N GLY A 105 -0.18 -4.93 5.86
CA GLY A 105 -0.36 -3.59 6.41
C GLY A 105 -1.14 -3.51 7.74
N PRO A 106 -1.79 -2.37 8.04
CA PRO A 106 -2.49 -2.16 9.30
C PRO A 106 -3.77 -2.99 9.40
N ARG A 107 -4.19 -3.30 10.64
CA ARG A 107 -5.47 -4.00 10.92
C ARG A 107 -6.71 -3.12 10.71
N ARG A 108 -6.54 -1.81 10.83
CA ARG A 108 -7.58 -0.77 10.68
C ARG A 108 -7.14 0.20 9.61
N LEU A 109 -8.08 0.63 8.78
CA LEU A 109 -7.97 1.51 7.62
C LEU A 109 -8.92 2.67 7.87
N ASP A 110 -8.39 3.64 8.60
CA ASP A 110 -9.03 4.85 9.10
C ASP A 110 -8.13 6.07 8.83
N SER A 111 -8.52 7.24 9.33
CA SER A 111 -7.75 8.49 9.14
C SER A 111 -6.33 8.44 9.72
N ASN A 112 -6.00 7.47 10.57
CA ASN A 112 -4.67 7.31 11.18
C ASN A 112 -3.76 6.36 10.39
N THR A 113 -4.28 5.72 9.36
CA THR A 113 -3.61 4.65 8.60
C THR A 113 -3.68 4.85 7.10
N VAL A 114 -4.68 5.60 6.62
CA VAL A 114 -4.80 6.00 5.22
C VAL A 114 -4.79 7.52 5.06
N THR A 115 -4.31 7.98 3.90
CA THR A 115 -4.35 9.37 3.45
C THR A 115 -4.94 9.44 2.03
N PRO A 116 -5.83 10.40 1.72
CA PRO A 116 -6.39 10.51 0.38
C PRO A 116 -5.36 11.08 -0.60
N ILE A 117 -5.07 10.35 -1.68
CA ILE A 117 -4.29 10.84 -2.82
C ILE A 117 -5.25 10.92 -4.01
N ARG A 118 -5.56 12.15 -4.45
CA ARG A 118 -6.53 12.42 -5.53
C ARG A 118 -7.90 11.76 -5.28
N GLY A 119 -8.35 11.74 -4.03
CA GLY A 119 -9.65 11.18 -3.63
C GLY A 119 -9.68 9.66 -3.44
N VAL A 120 -8.55 8.96 -3.63
CA VAL A 120 -8.42 7.52 -3.38
C VAL A 120 -7.65 7.31 -2.07
N PRO A 121 -8.10 6.44 -1.15
CA PRO A 121 -7.40 6.21 0.11
C PRO A 121 -6.14 5.38 -0.12
N PHE A 122 -4.96 5.95 0.10
CA PHE A 122 -3.69 5.22 0.12
C PHE A 122 -3.23 5.00 1.56
N LEU A 123 -2.38 4.01 1.83
CA LEU A 123 -1.68 3.97 3.12
C LEU A 123 -0.94 5.30 3.34
N ASN A 124 -0.88 5.76 4.60
CA ASN A 124 -0.01 6.88 4.93
C ASN A 124 1.47 6.46 4.87
N ILE A 125 2.38 7.43 4.96
CA ILE A 125 3.83 7.19 4.81
C ILE A 125 4.34 6.13 5.79
N THR A 126 3.93 6.21 7.06
CA THR A 126 4.33 5.25 8.10
C THR A 126 3.90 3.83 7.75
N GLU A 127 2.62 3.63 7.41
CA GLU A 127 2.10 2.30 7.10
C GLU A 127 2.62 1.76 5.77
N PHE A 128 2.89 2.65 4.80
CA PHE A 128 3.57 2.27 3.57
C PHE A 128 4.97 1.71 3.86
N ILE A 129 5.80 2.44 4.62
CA ILE A 129 7.16 1.99 4.99
C ILE A 129 7.09 0.67 5.73
N ARG A 130 6.21 0.56 6.72
CA ARG A 130 6.05 -0.67 7.51
C ARG A 130 5.66 -1.87 6.65
N ALA A 131 4.71 -1.71 5.72
CA ALA A 131 4.30 -2.77 4.81
C ALA A 131 5.42 -3.16 3.83
N LYS A 132 6.09 -2.16 3.23
CA LYS A 132 7.21 -2.40 2.28
C LYS A 132 8.44 -2.99 2.96
N LEU A 133 8.77 -2.58 4.18
CA LEU A 133 9.88 -3.11 4.95
C LEU A 133 9.69 -4.60 5.27
N ARG A 134 8.47 -5.00 5.65
CA ARG A 134 8.15 -6.41 5.86
C ARG A 134 8.24 -7.21 4.56
N ALA A 135 7.72 -6.68 3.47
CA ALA A 135 7.79 -7.31 2.15
C ALA A 135 9.24 -7.49 1.67
N TRP A 136 10.08 -6.45 1.86
CA TRP A 136 11.51 -6.48 1.59
C TRP A 136 12.23 -7.49 2.48
N THR A 137 11.97 -7.51 3.79
CA THR A 137 12.60 -8.45 4.72
C THR A 137 12.31 -9.92 4.35
N THR A 138 11.12 -10.16 3.78
CA THR A 138 10.69 -11.49 3.34
C THR A 138 11.29 -11.90 1.99
N ARG A 139 11.35 -10.99 1.02
CA ARG A 139 11.66 -11.32 -0.39
C ARG A 139 12.98 -10.75 -0.91
N GLY A 140 13.52 -9.72 -0.27
CA GLY A 140 14.76 -9.03 -0.66
C GLY A 140 14.71 -8.35 -2.02
N LEU A 141 13.54 -7.91 -2.48
CA LEU A 141 13.40 -7.33 -3.82
C LEU A 141 13.98 -5.90 -3.87
N GLU A 142 14.80 -5.63 -4.88
CA GLU A 142 15.41 -4.32 -5.11
C GLU A 142 14.37 -3.20 -5.28
N GLN A 143 13.24 -3.49 -5.92
CA GLN A 143 12.15 -2.53 -6.07
C GLN A 143 11.56 -2.09 -4.72
N ASP A 144 11.43 -3.02 -3.76
CA ASP A 144 10.96 -2.67 -2.41
C ASP A 144 11.99 -1.80 -1.69
N ALA A 145 13.29 -2.05 -1.90
CA ALA A 145 14.37 -1.22 -1.35
C ALA A 145 14.37 0.20 -1.92
N HIS A 146 14.21 0.35 -3.24
CA HIS A 146 14.10 1.66 -3.89
C HIS A 146 12.89 2.46 -3.37
N ASP A 147 11.73 1.81 -3.22
CA ASP A 147 10.54 2.45 -2.67
C ASP A 147 10.76 2.93 -1.23
N LEU A 148 11.42 2.11 -0.40
CA LEU A 148 11.76 2.45 0.98
C LEU A 148 12.74 3.62 1.05
N LEU A 149 13.82 3.57 0.27
CA LEU A 149 14.81 4.65 0.18
C LEU A 149 14.16 5.96 -0.24
N PHE A 150 13.33 5.94 -1.28
CA PHE A 150 12.61 7.12 -1.73
C PHE A 150 11.72 7.71 -0.62
N MET A 151 10.96 6.87 0.08
CA MET A 151 10.07 7.33 1.14
C MET A 151 10.82 7.88 2.35
N LEU A 152 11.86 7.17 2.80
CA LEU A 152 12.69 7.60 3.92
C LEU A 152 13.40 8.92 3.60
N THR A 153 14.09 9.00 2.46
CA THR A 153 14.87 10.21 2.14
C THR A 153 14.01 11.46 1.94
N ARG A 154 12.79 11.32 1.41
CA ARG A 154 11.96 12.48 1.02
C ARG A 154 10.81 12.80 1.98
N TYR A 155 10.36 11.82 2.77
CA TYR A 155 9.16 11.96 3.60
C TYR A 155 9.37 11.51 5.06
N TRP A 156 10.62 11.42 5.53
CA TRP A 156 10.95 11.00 6.90
C TRP A 156 10.22 11.78 8.00
N THR A 157 9.95 13.08 7.80
CA THR A 157 9.25 13.93 8.80
C THR A 157 7.80 13.52 9.07
N GLN A 158 7.23 12.64 8.25
CA GLN A 158 5.86 12.11 8.38
C GLN A 158 5.85 10.68 8.96
N VAL A 159 7.00 10.16 9.38
CA VAL A 159 7.15 8.80 9.89
C VAL A 159 6.97 8.79 11.40
N ASP A 160 6.01 8.02 11.89
CA ASP A 160 5.88 7.67 13.30
C ASP A 160 6.75 6.45 13.59
N ILE A 161 7.90 6.71 14.24
CA ILE A 161 8.91 5.69 14.54
C ILE A 161 8.34 4.55 15.39
N ASN A 162 7.37 4.81 16.27
CA ASN A 162 6.83 3.80 17.19
C ASN A 162 6.08 2.67 16.48
N ARG A 163 5.78 2.86 15.19
CA ARG A 163 5.09 1.87 14.36
C ARG A 163 6.05 1.09 13.48
N ILE A 164 7.31 1.50 13.37
CA ILE A 164 8.33 0.85 12.53
C ILE A 164 9.06 -0.21 13.37
N PRO A 165 9.22 -1.45 12.88
CA PRO A 165 10.02 -2.46 13.57
C PRO A 165 11.52 -2.12 13.51
N ASP A 166 12.12 -1.74 14.64
CA ASP A 166 13.52 -1.30 14.71
C ASP A 166 14.50 -2.33 14.15
N ALA A 167 14.39 -3.60 14.52
CA ALA A 167 15.31 -4.64 14.07
C ALA A 167 15.31 -4.83 12.54
N ASP A 168 14.13 -4.75 11.90
CA ASP A 168 14.02 -4.87 10.45
C ASP A 168 14.58 -3.61 9.76
N MET A 169 14.32 -2.43 10.34
CA MET A 169 14.81 -1.16 9.79
C MET A 169 16.33 -1.03 9.94
N GLU A 170 16.90 -1.42 11.07
CA GLU A 170 18.36 -1.45 11.27
C GLU A 170 19.04 -2.41 10.29
N ARG A 171 18.44 -3.58 10.07
CA ARG A 171 18.90 -4.50 9.03
C ARG A 171 18.83 -3.86 7.64
N PHE A 172 17.76 -3.12 7.33
CA PHE A 172 17.64 -2.40 6.06
C PHE A 172 18.73 -1.34 5.89
N VAL A 173 18.89 -0.46 6.87
CA VAL A 173 19.90 0.61 6.86
C VAL A 173 21.32 0.06 6.75
N SER A 174 21.63 -1.06 7.42
CA SER A 174 22.95 -1.71 7.32
C SER A 174 23.28 -2.22 5.91
N GLN A 175 22.27 -2.47 5.08
CA GLN A 175 22.43 -2.92 3.68
C GLN A 175 22.30 -1.76 2.68
N HIS A 176 21.75 -0.62 3.10
CA HIS A 176 21.46 0.53 2.28
C HIS A 176 21.86 1.81 3.02
N GLU A 177 23.17 2.13 3.00
CA GLU A 177 23.76 3.24 3.77
C GLU A 177 23.12 4.60 3.47
N GLU A 178 22.55 4.77 2.27
CA GLU A 178 21.79 5.94 1.84
C GLU A 178 20.58 6.25 2.74
N ALA A 179 20.00 5.24 3.40
CA ALA A 179 18.90 5.40 4.34
C ALA A 179 19.35 5.94 5.71
N THR A 180 20.65 5.84 6.04
CA THR A 180 21.18 6.13 7.39
C THR A 180 20.83 7.54 7.84
N THR A 181 21.11 8.55 7.01
CA THR A 181 20.85 9.95 7.37
C THR A 181 19.37 10.21 7.66
N ALA A 182 18.47 9.62 6.86
CA ALA A 182 17.04 9.79 7.08
C ALA A 182 16.59 9.05 8.35
N TRP A 183 17.12 7.85 8.60
CA TRP A 183 16.76 7.06 9.77
C TRP A 183 17.25 7.69 11.08
N ASP A 184 18.49 8.20 11.11
CA ASP A 184 19.03 8.92 12.26
C ASP A 184 18.23 10.19 12.56
N ALA A 185 17.79 10.91 11.51
CA ALA A 185 16.94 12.08 11.67
C ALA A 185 15.57 11.73 12.29
N ILE A 186 14.97 10.60 11.92
CA ILE A 186 13.72 10.11 12.52
C ILE A 186 13.93 9.78 13.99
N LYS A 187 15.00 9.05 14.33
CA LYS A 187 15.34 8.74 15.74
C LYS A 187 15.54 10.00 16.56
N ALA A 188 16.34 10.95 16.05
CA ALA A 188 16.61 12.20 16.74
C ALA A 188 15.35 13.05 16.93
N GLN A 189 14.44 13.10 15.96
CA GLN A 189 13.16 13.80 16.12
C GLN A 189 12.35 13.22 17.29
N TYR A 190 12.25 11.89 17.36
CA TYR A 190 11.52 11.23 18.43
C TYR A 190 12.13 11.44 19.83
N GLU A 191 13.46 11.44 19.93
CA GLU A 191 14.15 11.74 21.19
C GLU A 191 13.89 13.18 21.67
N ASN A 192 13.80 14.14 20.73
CA ASN A 192 13.51 15.54 21.06
C ASN A 192 12.03 15.79 21.40
N ASP A 193 11.12 14.99 20.85
CA ASP A 193 9.67 15.07 21.10
C ASP A 193 9.22 14.25 22.34
N SER A 194 10.12 13.46 22.93
CA SER A 194 9.86 12.68 24.15
C SER A 194 9.99 13.57 25.40
N PRO A 195 8.96 13.63 26.28
CA PRO A 195 8.94 14.51 27.45
C PRO A 195 9.90 14.11 28.59
#